data_AF-A0A8J7NJ18-F1
#
_entry.id   AF-A0A8J7NJ18-F1
#
_cell.length_a   1.000
_cell.length_b   1.000
_cell.length_c   1.000
_cell.angle_alpha   90.00
_cell.angle_beta   90.00
_cell.angle_gamma   90.00
#
_symmetry.space_group_name_H-M   'P 1'
#
loop_
_entity.id
_entity.type
_entity.pdbx_description
1 polymer ?
#
loop_
_entity_poly.entity_id
_entity_poly.type
_entity_poly.pdbx_seq_one_letter_code
_entity_poly.pdbx_strand_id
1 'polypeptide(L)'
;ELLIYSNRLFYTPAPSPDGIIRMNGAVIPIECRYSRRYNVSSNALKPTWVPFTSTKSAEDVLDFTLTLMNDDWSSQRSSNVFYLGDVLNIEASVTQANHQPLRLFVDSCVATLIPDQTSTPSYSFIENYGWALNVTSGP
;
A
#
# COMPACT_ATOMS: atom_id res chain seq x y z
N GLU A 1 17.62 -15.45 -30.83
CA GLU A 1 17.59 -14.36 -29.83
C GLU A 1 17.39 -14.96 -28.44
N LEU A 2 18.09 -14.47 -27.41
CA LEU A 2 18.03 -15.01 -26.03
C LEU A 2 17.23 -14.05 -25.14
N LEU A 3 16.37 -14.60 -24.30
CA LEU A 3 15.70 -13.86 -23.24
C LEU A 3 16.50 -14.04 -21.95
N ILE A 4 16.96 -12.94 -21.37
CA ILE A 4 17.83 -12.94 -20.20
C ILE A 4 17.12 -12.23 -19.05
N TYR A 5 16.92 -12.93 -17.94
CA TYR A 5 16.42 -12.37 -16.69
C TYR A 5 17.57 -12.29 -15.69
N SER A 6 17.80 -11.13 -15.09
CA SER A 6 18.86 -10.94 -14.10
C SER A 6 18.34 -10.31 -12.80
N ASN A 7 18.95 -10.67 -11.68
CA ASN A 7 18.66 -10.15 -10.35
C ASN A 7 19.94 -10.20 -9.49
N ARG A 8 19.94 -9.59 -8.30
CA ARG A 8 21.06 -9.60 -7.35
C ARG A 8 20.54 -10.02 -5.98
N LEU A 9 21.12 -11.07 -5.41
CA LEU A 9 20.86 -11.50 -4.04
C LEU A 9 21.84 -10.81 -3.10
N PHE A 10 21.32 -10.11 -2.10
CA PHE A 10 22.11 -9.44 -1.07
C PHE A 10 22.14 -10.29 0.20
N TYR A 11 23.33 -10.69 0.64
CA TYR A 11 23.55 -11.34 1.92
C TYR A 11 24.19 -10.34 2.89
N THR A 12 23.46 -9.97 3.92
CA THR A 12 23.90 -9.08 4.99
C THR A 12 23.90 -9.83 6.33
N PRO A 13 25.05 -10.33 6.80
CA PRO A 13 25.11 -11.09 8.05
C PRO A 13 24.75 -10.19 9.25
N ALA A 14 24.00 -10.76 10.19
CA ALA A 14 23.64 -10.07 11.43
C ALA A 14 24.86 -9.94 12.35
N PRO A 15 25.02 -8.82 13.08
CA PRO A 15 26.10 -8.66 14.04
C PRO A 15 25.96 -9.66 15.19
N SER A 16 27.07 -10.29 15.58
CA SER A 16 27.14 -11.15 16.78
C SER A 16 26.99 -10.30 18.05
N PRO A 17 26.36 -10.80 19.13
CA PRO A 17 26.34 -10.13 20.43
C PRO A 17 27.74 -9.76 20.97
N ASP A 18 28.76 -10.55 20.62
CA ASP A 18 30.15 -10.33 21.02
C ASP A 18 30.91 -9.33 20.13
N GLY A 19 30.23 -8.67 19.18
CA GLY A 19 30.84 -7.69 18.25
C GLY A 19 31.73 -8.30 17.15
N ILE A 20 31.82 -9.63 17.07
CA ILE A 20 32.65 -10.33 16.07
C ILE A 20 31.80 -10.68 14.85
N ILE A 21 32.12 -10.07 13.70
CA ILE A 21 31.55 -10.46 12.40
C ILE A 21 32.30 -11.70 11.89
N ARG A 22 31.63 -12.85 11.85
CA ARG A 22 32.24 -14.14 11.42
C ARG A 22 32.21 -14.35 9.90
N MET A 23 31.42 -13.57 9.17
CA MET A 23 31.29 -13.68 7.70
C MET A 23 31.01 -12.31 7.10
N ASN A 24 31.63 -12.00 5.97
CA ASN A 24 31.40 -10.74 5.27
C ASN A 24 30.08 -10.78 4.49
N GLY A 25 29.47 -9.61 4.29
CA GLY A 25 28.35 -9.48 3.37
C GLY A 25 28.76 -9.80 1.93
N ALA A 26 27.81 -10.28 1.12
CA ALA A 26 28.05 -10.65 -0.26
C ALA A 26 26.89 -10.21 -1.15
N VAL A 27 27.21 -9.88 -2.40
CA VAL A 27 26.20 -9.63 -3.44
C VAL A 27 26.39 -10.64 -4.55
N ILE A 28 25.40 -11.49 -4.75
CA ILE A 28 25.46 -12.61 -5.68
C ILE A 28 24.58 -12.27 -6.88
N PRO A 29 25.15 -12.04 -8.08
CA PRO A 29 24.37 -11.84 -9.29
C PRO A 29 23.74 -13.16 -9.73
N ILE A 30 22.47 -13.12 -10.10
CA ILE A 30 21.70 -14.25 -10.61
C ILE A 30 21.27 -13.90 -12.04
N GLU A 31 21.52 -14.80 -12.99
CA GLU A 31 21.11 -14.64 -14.38
C GLU A 31 20.53 -15.95 -14.92
N CYS A 32 19.34 -15.88 -15.49
CA CYS A 32 18.67 -16.99 -16.17
C CYS A 32 18.55 -16.66 -17.66
N ARG A 33 18.99 -17.59 -18.53
CA ARG A 33 19.01 -17.40 -19.98
C ARG A 33 18.11 -18.44 -20.64
N TYR A 34 17.17 -17.98 -21.46
CA TYR A 34 16.22 -18.82 -22.16
C TYR A 34 16.34 -18.64 -23.68
N SER A 35 16.45 -19.74 -24.42
CA SER A 35 16.45 -19.74 -25.88
C SER A 35 15.05 -19.51 -26.42
N ARG A 36 14.87 -18.46 -27.22
CA ARG A 36 13.59 -18.17 -27.88
C ARG A 36 13.37 -19.24 -28.96
N ARG A 37 12.44 -20.17 -28.70
CA ARG A 37 12.16 -21.31 -29.61
C ARG A 37 11.35 -20.96 -30.85
N TYR A 38 10.78 -19.76 -30.91
CA TYR A 38 9.93 -19.32 -32.03
C TYR A 38 10.37 -17.96 -32.56
N ASN A 39 10.52 -17.86 -33.88
CA ASN A 39 10.72 -16.61 -34.60
C ASN A 39 9.37 -15.89 -34.67
N VAL A 40 9.01 -15.18 -33.61
CA VAL A 40 7.88 -14.25 -33.66
C VAL A 40 8.35 -13.03 -34.43
N SER A 41 7.88 -12.89 -35.68
CA SER A 41 7.91 -11.62 -36.39
C SER A 41 7.39 -10.55 -35.43
N SER A 42 8.16 -9.50 -35.19
CA SER A 42 7.76 -8.35 -34.39
C SER A 42 6.73 -7.49 -35.15
N ASN A 43 5.65 -8.09 -35.63
CA ASN A 43 4.41 -7.34 -35.69
C ASN A 43 3.91 -7.28 -34.26
N ALA A 44 3.58 -6.08 -33.79
CA ALA A 44 3.06 -5.86 -32.46
C ALA A 44 1.99 -6.93 -32.18
N LEU A 45 2.30 -7.83 -31.25
CA LEU A 45 1.32 -8.80 -30.76
C LEU A 45 0.18 -7.95 -30.22
N LYS A 46 -0.93 -7.89 -30.96
CA LYS A 46 -2.16 -7.31 -30.46
C LYS A 46 -2.60 -8.27 -29.35
N PRO A 47 -2.53 -7.87 -28.06
CA PRO A 47 -2.80 -8.79 -26.99
C PRO A 47 -4.25 -9.28 -27.11
N THR A 48 -4.43 -10.58 -27.34
CA THR A 48 -5.73 -11.26 -27.30
C THR A 48 -6.13 -11.63 -25.88
N TRP A 49 -5.17 -11.59 -24.94
CA TRP A 49 -5.47 -11.47 -23.53
C TRP A 49 -5.87 -10.03 -23.29
N VAL A 50 -7.11 -9.77 -22.86
CA VAL A 50 -7.45 -8.47 -22.28
C VAL A 50 -6.57 -8.36 -21.04
N PRO A 51 -5.49 -7.59 -21.08
CA PRO A 51 -4.74 -7.36 -19.87
C PRO A 51 -5.67 -6.50 -19.00
N PHE A 52 -5.63 -6.63 -17.68
CA PHE A 52 -6.06 -5.53 -16.83
C PHE A 52 -5.05 -4.38 -17.01
N THR A 53 -5.07 -3.74 -18.17
CA THR A 53 -4.35 -2.52 -18.51
C THR A 53 -5.34 -1.37 -18.43
N SER A 54 -5.32 -0.65 -17.32
CA SER A 54 -5.43 0.81 -17.41
C SER A 54 -4.01 1.35 -17.43
N THR A 55 -3.31 1.17 -18.54
CA THR A 55 -2.06 1.88 -18.82
C THR A 55 -2.34 2.88 -19.94
N LYS A 56 -3.16 3.87 -19.61
CA LYS A 56 -2.96 5.22 -20.12
C LYS A 56 -2.11 5.88 -19.05
N SER A 57 -0.85 6.14 -19.35
CA SER A 57 0.09 6.85 -18.45
C SER A 57 -0.37 8.29 -18.28
N ALA A 58 -1.31 8.51 -17.37
CA ALA A 58 -1.15 9.58 -16.39
C ALA A 58 -0.77 8.84 -15.11
N GLU A 59 0.27 9.28 -14.42
CA GLU A 59 0.38 9.01 -12.98
C GLU A 59 -0.80 9.74 -12.32
N ASP A 60 -2.01 9.22 -12.47
CA ASP A 60 -3.18 9.78 -11.82
C ASP A 60 -3.02 9.44 -10.34
N VAL A 61 -2.64 10.47 -9.58
CA VAL A 61 -2.53 10.42 -8.13
C VAL A 61 -3.94 10.26 -7.57
N LEU A 62 -4.21 9.11 -6.94
CA LEU A 62 -5.43 8.93 -6.16
C LEU A 62 -5.32 9.80 -4.91
N ASP A 63 -6.21 10.78 -4.82
CA ASP A 63 -6.27 11.68 -3.67
C ASP A 63 -7.22 11.08 -2.62
N PHE A 64 -6.64 10.56 -1.54
CA PHE A 64 -7.38 9.96 -0.42
C PHE A 64 -7.59 10.99 0.67
N THR A 65 -8.80 11.03 1.22
CA THR A 65 -9.16 11.97 2.27
C THR A 65 -9.83 11.24 3.44
N LEU A 66 -9.47 11.64 4.65
CA LEU A 66 -10.17 11.27 5.88
C LEU A 66 -10.87 12.50 6.42
N THR A 67 -12.20 12.44 6.51
CA THR A 67 -13.04 13.55 6.94
C THR A 67 -13.79 13.17 8.21
N LEU A 68 -13.75 14.07 9.18
CA LEU A 68 -14.56 13.94 10.39
C LEU A 68 -15.99 14.40 10.10
N MET A 69 -16.95 13.49 10.20
CA MET A 69 -18.35 13.72 9.85
C MET A 69 -19.19 14.05 11.09
N ASN A 70 -20.31 14.72 10.87
CA ASN A 70 -21.36 14.90 11.87
C ASN A 70 -22.12 13.59 12.15
N ASP A 71 -23.00 13.60 13.15
CA ASP A 71 -23.68 12.39 13.65
C ASP A 71 -24.64 11.74 12.64
N ASP A 72 -25.14 12.52 11.68
CA ASP A 72 -26.04 12.08 10.62
C ASP A 72 -25.35 11.85 9.27
N TRP A 73 -24.00 11.90 9.22
CA TRP A 73 -23.19 11.73 8.01
C TRP A 73 -23.51 12.72 6.87
N SER A 74 -24.24 13.80 7.14
CA SER A 74 -24.67 14.73 6.11
C SER A 74 -23.57 15.70 5.67
N SER A 75 -22.60 15.97 6.54
CA SER A 75 -21.56 16.97 6.29
C SER A 75 -20.35 16.81 7.20
N GLN A 76 -19.25 17.47 6.84
CA GLN A 76 -18.08 17.57 7.71
C GLN A 76 -18.46 18.26 9.03
N ARG A 77 -18.04 17.66 10.14
CA ARG A 77 -18.23 18.21 11.47
C ARG A 77 -17.47 19.54 11.61
N SER A 78 -18.12 20.52 12.23
CA SER A 78 -17.57 21.88 12.41
C SER A 78 -16.59 22.01 13.58
N SER A 79 -16.64 21.08 14.55
CA SER A 79 -15.82 21.11 15.77
C SER A 79 -14.98 19.85 15.92
N ASN A 80 -13.70 20.04 16.23
CA ASN A 80 -12.74 18.98 16.54
C ASN A 80 -12.62 18.72 18.05
N VAL A 81 -13.55 19.25 18.86
CA VAL A 81 -13.60 18.99 20.31
C VAL A 81 -14.48 17.77 20.57
N PHE A 82 -13.96 16.87 21.39
CA PHE A 82 -14.59 15.60 21.79
C PHE A 82 -14.52 15.40 23.30
N TYR A 83 -15.56 14.77 23.84
CA TYR A 83 -15.64 14.32 25.21
C TYR A 83 -15.62 12.79 25.28
N LEU A 84 -15.29 12.26 26.45
CA LEU A 84 -15.34 10.81 26.67
C LEU A 84 -16.78 10.32 26.52
N GLY A 85 -16.97 9.33 25.65
CA GLY A 85 -18.28 8.78 25.28
C GLY A 85 -18.79 9.28 23.93
N ASP A 86 -18.18 10.31 23.34
CA ASP A 86 -18.49 10.76 21.99
C ASP A 86 -18.04 9.72 20.94
N VAL A 87 -18.79 9.67 19.84
CA VAL A 87 -18.45 8.82 18.68
C VAL A 87 -17.68 9.66 17.65
N LEU A 88 -16.62 9.08 17.10
CA LEU A 88 -15.83 9.64 16.01
C LEU A 88 -16.33 9.06 14.68
N ASN A 89 -17.09 9.85 13.92
CA ASN A 89 -17.51 9.45 12.58
C ASN A 89 -16.44 9.87 11.57
N ILE A 90 -15.70 8.89 11.04
CA ILE A 90 -14.61 9.12 10.10
C ILE A 90 -15.03 8.57 8.73
N GLU A 91 -15.15 9.45 7.75
CA GLU A 91 -15.35 9.07 6.36
C GLU A 91 -14.00 8.95 5.67
N ALA A 92 -13.74 7.80 5.04
CA ALA A 92 -12.63 7.63 4.12
C ALA A 92 -13.17 7.75 2.68
N SER A 93 -12.59 8.64 1.89
CA SER A 93 -12.98 8.86 0.50
C SER A 93 -11.75 8.92 -0.41
N VAL A 94 -11.99 8.70 -1.71
CA VAL A 94 -10.97 8.83 -2.75
C VAL A 94 -11.56 9.59 -3.92
N THR A 95 -10.89 10.65 -4.36
CA THR A 95 -11.33 11.41 -5.53
C THR A 95 -11.04 10.59 -6.79
N GLN A 96 -12.10 10.04 -7.39
CA GLN A 96 -12.00 9.32 -8.66
C GLN A 96 -12.02 10.34 -9.81
N ALA A 97 -10.85 10.58 -10.41
CA ALA A 97 -10.74 11.30 -11.67
C ALA A 97 -11.16 10.37 -12.84
N ASN A 98 -10.26 10.13 -13.80
CA ASN A 98 -10.57 9.32 -14.99
C ASN A 98 -10.43 7.79 -14.76
N HIS A 99 -10.68 7.33 -13.53
CA HIS A 99 -10.49 5.93 -13.15
C HIS A 99 -11.77 5.10 -13.30
N GLN A 100 -11.58 3.80 -13.48
CA GLN A 100 -12.65 2.81 -13.33
C GLN A 100 -13.17 2.83 -11.89
N PRO A 101 -14.43 2.43 -11.64
CA PRO A 101 -15.00 2.38 -10.29
C PRO A 101 -14.06 1.66 -9.30
N LEU A 102 -13.65 2.35 -8.25
CA LEU A 102 -12.78 1.82 -7.20
C LEU A 102 -13.59 1.45 -5.96
N ARG A 103 -13.07 0.48 -5.19
CA ARG A 103 -13.53 0.17 -3.84
C ARG A 103 -12.42 0.52 -2.85
N LEU A 104 -12.75 1.37 -1.88
CA LEU A 104 -11.82 1.79 -0.84
C LEU A 104 -11.87 0.82 0.35
N PHE A 105 -10.70 0.49 0.88
CA PHE A 105 -10.53 -0.29 2.11
C PHE A 105 -9.54 0.42 3.02
N VAL A 106 -9.77 0.34 4.33
CA VAL A 106 -8.88 0.86 5.35
C VAL A 106 -8.09 -0.30 5.94
N ASP A 107 -6.77 -0.28 5.74
CA ASP A 107 -5.88 -1.37 6.15
C ASP A 107 -5.53 -1.32 7.65
N SER A 108 -5.18 -0.12 8.12
CA SER A 108 -4.83 0.15 9.51
C SER A 108 -5.16 1.59 9.90
N CYS A 109 -5.44 1.82 11.19
CA CYS A 109 -5.66 3.13 11.77
C CYS A 109 -5.09 3.17 13.19
N VAL A 110 -4.20 4.14 13.43
CA VAL A 110 -3.46 4.31 14.68
C VAL A 110 -3.64 5.74 15.18
N ALA A 111 -4.07 5.88 16.43
CA ALA A 111 -4.13 7.15 17.13
C ALA A 111 -2.80 7.43 17.85
N THR A 112 -2.28 8.64 17.68
CA THR A 112 -1.01 9.10 18.25
C THR A 112 -1.16 10.52 18.80
N LEU A 113 -0.29 10.93 19.72
CA LEU A 113 -0.31 12.30 20.29
C LEU A 113 0.22 13.37 19.33
N ILE A 114 1.04 12.95 18.37
CA ILE A 114 1.67 13.77 17.34
C ILE A 114 1.48 13.09 15.97
N PRO A 115 1.58 13.81 14.85
CA PRO A 115 1.39 13.27 13.50
C PRO A 115 2.61 12.44 13.03
N ASP A 116 3.01 11.47 13.85
CA ASP A 116 4.05 10.47 13.59
C ASP A 116 3.50 9.11 14.01
N GLN A 117 3.30 8.22 13.03
CA GLN A 117 2.74 6.88 13.22
C GLN A 117 3.61 5.97 14.09
N THR A 118 4.90 6.29 14.25
CA THR A 118 5.85 5.53 15.06
C THR A 118 6.00 6.07 16.47
N SER A 119 5.35 7.20 16.77
CA SER A 119 5.42 7.84 18.08
C SER A 119 4.75 7.01 19.17
N THR A 120 5.24 7.17 20.40
CA THR A 120 4.64 6.57 21.59
C THR A 120 4.13 7.68 22.52
N PRO A 121 2.95 7.49 23.14
CA PRO A 121 2.05 6.35 23.04
C PRO A 121 1.27 6.31 21.71
N SER A 122 0.98 5.10 21.24
CA SER A 122 0.13 4.84 20.06
C SER A 122 -0.94 3.81 20.39
N TYR A 123 -2.09 3.92 19.73
CA TYR A 123 -3.24 3.04 19.92
C TYR A 123 -3.84 2.64 18.58
N SER A 124 -3.78 1.35 18.25
CA SER A 124 -4.37 0.80 17.02
C SER A 124 -5.84 0.43 17.24
N PHE A 125 -6.73 0.90 16.36
CA PHE A 125 -8.16 0.56 16.39
C PHE A 125 -8.63 -0.14 15.10
N ILE A 126 -7.83 -0.09 14.03
CA ILE A 126 -7.92 -0.96 12.85
C ILE A 126 -6.51 -1.52 12.59
N GLU A 127 -6.38 -2.83 12.44
CA GLU A 127 -5.10 -3.50 12.15
C GLU A 127 -5.30 -4.73 11.26
N ASN A 128 -4.22 -5.45 10.94
CA ASN A 128 -4.29 -6.76 10.26
C ASN A 128 -5.19 -6.77 9.00
N TYR A 129 -5.00 -5.80 8.11
CA TYR A 129 -5.74 -5.71 6.84
C TYR A 129 -7.25 -5.46 7.01
N GLY A 130 -7.60 -4.51 7.88
CA GLY A 130 -8.99 -4.09 8.11
C GLY A 130 -9.71 -4.80 9.24
N TRP A 131 -9.00 -5.52 10.11
CA TRP A 131 -9.55 -6.04 11.36
C TRP A 131 -9.85 -4.89 12.33
N ALA A 132 -11.12 -4.65 12.58
CA ALA A 132 -11.60 -3.64 13.52
C ALA A 132 -11.59 -4.19 14.96
N LEU A 133 -10.78 -3.57 15.83
CA LEU A 133 -10.79 -3.89 17.26
C LEU A 133 -11.90 -3.13 17.99
N ASN A 134 -12.02 -1.83 17.70
CA ASN A 134 -12.98 -0.92 18.33
C ASN A 134 -13.57 0.05 17.28
N VAL A 135 -14.19 -0.51 16.24
CA VAL A 135 -14.90 0.25 15.20
C VAL A 135 -16.24 -0.40 14.94
N THR A 136 -17.30 0.41 14.88
CA THR A 136 -18.61 0.00 14.39
C THR A 136 -18.73 0.41 12.92
N SER A 137 -18.99 -0.54 12.02
CA SER A 137 -19.34 -0.20 10.64
C SER A 137 -20.66 0.55 10.60
N GLY A 138 -20.70 1.69 9.91
CA GLY A 138 -21.95 2.37 9.57
C GLY A 138 -22.86 1.48 8.70
N PRO A 139 -24.13 1.87 8.50
CA PRO A 139 -25.03 1.22 7.55
C PRO A 139 -24.52 1.29 6.10
#